data_AF-A0A5N7DIP4-F1
#
_entry.id   AF-A0A5N7DIP4-F1
#
_cell.length_a   1.000
_cell.length_b   1.000
_cell.length_c   1.000
_cell.angle_alpha   90.00
_cell.angle_beta   90.00
_cell.angle_gamma   90.00
#
_symmetry.space_group_name_H-M   'P 1'
#
loop_
_entity.id
_entity.type
_entity.pdbx_description
1 polymer ?
#
loop_
_entity_poly.entity_id
_entity_poly.type
_entity_poly.pdbx_seq_one_letter_code
_entity_poly.pdbx_strand_id
1 'polypeptide(L)' 'MPVITAQAFQPSLFDAHQHARRSNWAESQPGVILVFVIVFLVGFGILGIIVHKAWEARRAERAEWTVEEIKDDV' A
#
# COMPACT_ATOMS: atom_id res chain seq x y z
N MET A 1 24.06 -8.23 51.08
CA MET A 1 22.87 -8.05 50.23
C MET A 1 23.36 -7.76 48.82
N PRO A 2 23.14 -8.62 47.80
CA PRO A 2 23.53 -8.26 46.44
C PRO A 2 22.49 -7.30 45.84
N VAL A 3 22.99 -6.20 45.30
CA VAL A 3 22.24 -5.22 44.51
C VAL A 3 21.86 -5.88 43.18
N ILE A 4 20.55 -6.01 42.93
CA ILE A 4 20.02 -6.42 41.63
C ILE A 4 20.06 -5.18 40.73
N THR A 5 21.06 -5.10 39.88
CA THR A 5 21.05 -4.17 38.75
C THR A 5 20.14 -4.74 37.67
N ALA A 6 19.05 -4.05 37.35
CA ALA A 6 18.19 -4.39 36.23
C ALA A 6 18.98 -4.21 34.93
N GLN A 7 19.36 -5.30 34.25
CA GLN A 7 19.90 -5.23 32.90
C GLN A 7 18.82 -4.71 31.95
N ALA A 8 19.05 -3.53 31.38
CA ALA A 8 18.26 -3.04 30.27
C ALA A 8 18.38 -4.01 29.09
N PHE A 9 17.26 -4.53 28.61
CA PHE A 9 17.18 -5.23 27.33
C PHE A 9 17.55 -4.23 26.23
N GLN A 10 18.76 -4.31 25.72
CA GLN A 10 19.20 -3.55 24.54
C GLN A 10 19.09 -4.49 23.35
N PRO A 11 18.15 -4.28 22.41
CA PRO A 11 18.14 -5.07 21.19
C PRO A 11 19.43 -4.75 20.44
N SER A 12 20.33 -5.73 20.34
CA SER A 12 21.58 -5.52 19.63
C SER A 12 21.28 -5.45 18.13
N LEU A 13 21.86 -4.49 17.40
CA LEU A 13 21.76 -4.40 15.93
C LEU A 13 22.10 -5.74 15.23
N PHE A 14 22.91 -6.55 15.91
CA PHE A 14 23.31 -7.87 15.51
C PHE A 14 22.13 -8.86 15.41
N ASP A 15 21.14 -8.75 16.31
CA ASP A 15 19.95 -9.60 16.32
C ASP A 15 19.04 -9.31 15.11
N ALA A 16 18.93 -8.03 14.72
CA ALA A 16 18.20 -7.62 13.52
C ALA A 16 18.85 -8.17 12.23
N HIS A 17 20.19 -8.22 12.16
CA HIS A 17 20.91 -8.80 11.03
C HIS A 17 20.78 -10.33 10.93
N GLN A 18 20.58 -11.04 12.04
CA GLN A 18 20.34 -12.49 11.97
C GLN A 18 18.98 -12.83 11.36
N HIS A 19 17.95 -12.01 11.59
CA HIS A 19 16.65 -12.19 10.93
C HIS A 19 16.70 -11.93 9.42
N ALA A 20 17.61 -11.07 8.96
CA ALA A 20 17.87 -10.85 7.53
C ALA A 20 18.65 -11.99 6.86
N ARG A 21 19.36 -12.84 7.63
CA ARG A 21 20.12 -13.99 7.12
C ARG A 21 19.29 -15.26 6.95
N ARG A 22 17.99 -15.24 7.25
CA ARG A 22 17.12 -16.36 6.87
C ARG A 22 17.12 -16.38 5.35
N SER A 23 17.60 -17.47 4.76
CA SER A 23 17.72 -17.65 3.31
C SER A 23 16.40 -17.26 2.63
N ASN A 24 16.33 -16.04 2.14
CA ASN A 24 15.16 -15.54 1.49
C ASN A 24 15.22 -16.04 0.05
N TRP A 25 14.22 -16.80 -0.38
CA TRP A 25 14.06 -17.20 -1.77
C TRP A 25 14.14 -15.99 -2.72
N ALA A 26 13.76 -14.81 -2.21
CA ALA A 26 13.85 -13.54 -2.91
C ALA A 26 15.29 -13.10 -3.26
N GLU A 27 16.27 -13.40 -2.41
CA GLU A 27 17.68 -13.05 -2.67
C GLU A 27 18.28 -13.87 -3.80
N SER A 28 17.88 -15.14 -3.93
CA SER A 28 18.41 -16.06 -4.93
C SER A 28 18.04 -15.66 -6.36
N GLN A 29 16.94 -14.93 -6.55
CA GLN A 29 16.40 -14.57 -7.87
C GLN A 29 15.80 -13.15 -7.84
N PRO A 30 16.65 -12.11 -7.70
CA PRO A 30 16.18 -10.73 -7.54
C PRO A 30 15.30 -10.27 -8.71
N GLY A 31 15.50 -10.83 -9.91
CA GLY A 31 14.72 -10.51 -11.10
C GLY A 31 13.22 -10.83 -10.97
N VAL A 32 12.85 -11.92 -10.30
CA VAL A 32 11.43 -12.35 -10.22
C VAL A 32 10.62 -11.40 -9.35
N ILE A 33 11.18 -10.97 -8.21
CA ILE A 33 10.50 -10.00 -7.32
C ILE A 33 10.33 -8.66 -8.01
N LEU A 34 11.35 -8.21 -8.74
CA LEU A 34 11.28 -6.95 -9.46
C LEU A 34 10.16 -6.96 -10.50
N VAL A 35 10.05 -8.04 -11.29
CA VAL A 35 8.95 -8.19 -12.26
C VAL A 35 7.59 -8.22 -11.57
N PHE A 36 7.46 -8.95 -10.46
CA PHE A 36 6.22 -8.99 -9.69
C PHE A 36 5.79 -7.61 -9.23
N VAL A 37 6.72 -6.81 -8.69
CA VAL A 37 6.47 -5.43 -8.24
C VAL A 37 6.04 -4.54 -9.41
N ILE A 38 6.74 -4.60 -10.55
CA ILE A 38 6.41 -3.78 -11.73
C ILE A 38 5.01 -4.11 -12.25
N VAL A 39 4.68 -5.40 -12.41
CA VAL A 39 3.36 -5.83 -12.88
C VAL A 39 2.27 -5.41 -11.90
N PHE A 40 2.52 -5.48 -10.60
CA PHE A 40 1.58 -5.00 -9.58
C PHE A 40 1.36 -3.49 -9.64
N LEU A 41 2.43 -2.70 -9.79
CA LEU A 41 2.32 -1.24 -9.92
C LEU A 41 1.55 -0.84 -11.18
N VAL A 42 1.83 -1.50 -12.30
CA VAL A 42 1.09 -1.27 -13.55
C VAL A 42 -0.36 -1.71 -13.41
N GLY A 43 -0.61 -2.89 -12.84
CA GLY A 43 -1.96 -3.43 -12.62
C GLY A 43 -2.78 -2.54 -11.70
N PHE A 44 -2.24 -2.13 -10.55
CA PHE A 44 -2.91 -1.19 -9.64
C PHE A 44 -3.04 0.21 -10.23
N GLY A 45 -2.07 0.66 -11.02
CA GLY A 45 -2.17 1.94 -11.73
C GLY A 45 -3.36 1.95 -12.69
N ILE A 46 -3.52 0.89 -13.49
CA ILE A 46 -4.65 0.74 -14.42
C ILE A 46 -5.96 0.58 -13.64
N LEU A 47 -5.98 -0.27 -12.60
CA LEU A 47 -7.16 -0.50 -11.78
C LEU A 47 -7.63 0.78 -11.09
N GLY A 48 -6.71 1.60 -10.59
CA GLY A 48 -7.00 2.90 -10.01
C GLY A 48 -7.67 3.85 -10.99
N ILE A 49 -7.19 3.90 -12.25
CA ILE A 49 -7.80 4.72 -13.31
C ILE A 49 -9.23 4.26 -13.62
N ILE A 50 -9.46 2.95 -13.72
CA ILE A 50 -10.80 2.41 -14.02
C ILE A 50 -11.78 2.74 -12.88
N VAL A 51 -11.37 2.54 -11.63
CA VAL A 51 -12.20 2.87 -10.46
C VAL A 51 -12.48 4.37 -10.42
N HIS A 52 -11.49 5.21 -10.70
CA HIS A 52 -11.67 6.66 -10.73
C HIS A 52 -12.72 7.08 -11.76
N LYS A 53 -12.60 6.60 -13.01
CA LYS A 53 -13.59 6.89 -14.06
C LYS A 53 -14.99 6.39 -13.73
N ALA A 54 -15.10 5.20 -13.13
CA ALA A 54 -16.39 4.66 -12.71
C ALA A 54 -17.02 5.50 -11.60
N TRP A 55 -16.20 6.10 -10.73
CA TRP A 55 -16.69 6.96 -9.65
C TRP A 55 -17.11 8.34 -10.17
N GLU A 56 -16.37 8.91 -11.12
CA GLU A 56 -16.73 10.16 -11.80
C GLU A 56 -18.06 10.03 -12.55
N ALA A 57 -18.29 8.93 -13.28
CA ALA A 57 -19.54 8.69 -13.98
C ALA A 57 -20.75 8.71 -13.02
N ARG A 58 -20.62 8.05 -11.87
CA ARG A 58 -21.67 8.08 -10.81
C ARG A 58 -21.88 9.45 -10.18
N ARG A 59 -20.85 10.31 -10.18
CA ARG A 59 -20.96 11.68 -9.68
C ARG A 59 -21.57 12.61 -10.73
N ALA A 60 -21.26 12.40 -12.00
CA ALA A 60 -21.85 13.14 -13.12
C ALA A 60 -23.37 12.90 -13.20
N GLU A 61 -23.82 11.65 -13.10
CA GLU A 61 -25.26 11.32 -13.07
C GLU A 61 -25.99 12.06 -11.93
N ARG A 62 -25.40 12.13 -10.74
CA ARG A 62 -25.99 12.87 -9.60
C ARG A 62 -25.97 14.38 -9.79
N ALA A 63 -24.96 14.91 -10.48
CA ALA A 63 -24.85 16.33 -10.79
C ALA A 63 -25.87 16.75 -11.85
N GLU A 64 -26.17 15.88 -12.82
CA GLU A 64 -27.16 16.12 -13.87
C GLU A 64 -28.57 16.33 -13.29
N TRP A 65 -29.04 15.44 -12.42
CA TRP A 65 -30.36 15.58 -11.77
C TRP A 65 -30.49 16.88 -10.98
N THR A 66 -29.45 17.30 -10.25
CA THR A 66 -29.48 18.56 -9.49
C THR A 66 -29.51 19.80 -10.38
N VAL A 67 -28.93 19.74 -11.58
CA VAL A 67 -28.94 20.87 -12.53
C VAL A 67 -30.30 20.97 -13.23
N GLU A 68 -30.92 19.84 -13.56
CA GLU A 68 -32.26 19.80 -14.16
C GLU A 68 -33.33 20.30 -13.17
N GLU A 69 -33.29 19.84 -11.91
CA GLU A 69 -34.19 20.31 -10.85
C GLU A 69 -34.11 21.84 -10.65
N ILE A 70 -32.89 22.41 -10.58
CA ILE A 70 -32.71 23.87 -10.44
C ILE A 70 -33.24 24.64 -11.66
N LYS A 71 -33.19 24.05 -12.87
CA LYS A 71 -33.62 24.74 -14.09
C LYS A 71 -35.14 24.74 -14.25
N ASP A 72 -35.83 23.74 -13.73
CA ASP A 72 -37.30 23.65 -13.77
C ASP A 72 -37.97 24.50 -12.68
N ASP A 73 -37.24 24.87 -11.62
CA ASP A 73 -37.72 25.69 -10.49
C ASP A 73 -37.57 27.24 -10.68
N VAL A 74 -37.00 27.71 -11.80
CA VAL A 74 -36.66 29.13 -12.06
C VAL A 74 -37.53 29.79 -13.14
#